data_AF-A0A562IIZ3-F1
#
_entry.id   AF-A0A562IIZ3-F1
#
_cell.length_a   1.000
_cell.length_b   1.000
_cell.length_c   1.000
_cell.angle_alpha   90.00
_cell.angle_beta   90.00
_cell.angle_gamma   90.00
#
_symmetry.space_group_name_H-M   'P 1'
#
loop_
_entity.id
_entity.type
_entity.pdbx_description
1 polymer ?
#
loop_
_entity_poly.entity_id
_entity_poly.type
_entity_poly.pdbx_seq_one_letter_code
_entity_poly.pdbx_strand_id
1 'polypeptide(L)' 'MHLRDANLTEARLVDADLSGANLTGANLTKAKLGGADLTCARTDDLTRWPVGVARPAPCD' A
#
# COMPACT_ATOMS: atom_id res chain seq x y z
N MET A 1 -1.87 -9.17 -6.36
CA MET A 1 -0.72 -8.43 -6.94
C MET A 1 0.56 -8.69 -6.13
N HIS A 2 1.72 -8.90 -6.77
CA HIS A 2 3.02 -9.03 -6.10
C HIS A 2 3.80 -7.71 -6.17
N LEU A 3 3.83 -6.94 -5.07
CA LEU A 3 4.48 -5.63 -4.98
C LEU A 3 5.48 -5.57 -3.82
N ARG A 4 6.00 -6.74 -3.42
CA ARG A 4 6.98 -6.86 -2.35
C ARG A 4 8.24 -6.06 -2.71
N ASP A 5 8.74 -5.27 -1.76
CA ASP A 5 9.92 -4.41 -1.90
C ASP A 5 9.82 -3.41 -3.07
N ALA A 6 8.61 -3.18 -3.61
CA ALA A 6 8.40 -2.30 -4.75
C ALA A 6 8.61 -0.83 -4.38
N ASN A 7 9.27 -0.09 -5.26
CA ASN A 7 9.32 1.36 -5.17
C ASN A 7 8.10 1.98 -5.86
N LEU A 8 7.13 2.40 -5.07
CA LEU A 8 5.89 3.07 -5.50
C LEU A 8 5.89 4.55 -5.10
N THR A 9 7.08 5.13 -4.91
CA THR A 9 7.23 6.55 -4.55
C THR A 9 6.53 7.43 -5.59
N GLU A 10 5.67 8.34 -5.14
CA GLU A 10 4.88 9.24 -5.98
C GLU A 10 3.93 8.55 -6.99
N ALA A 11 3.70 7.24 -6.86
CA ALA A 11 2.79 6.51 -7.73
C ALA A 11 1.34 7.02 -7.63
N ARG A 12 0.63 7.01 -8.75
CA ARG A 12 -0.81 7.29 -8.80
C ARG A 12 -1.57 5.97 -8.71
N LEU A 13 -2.13 5.71 -7.54
CA LEU A 13 -2.89 4.49 -7.20
C LEU A 13 -4.33 4.85 -6.78
N VAL A 14 -4.85 5.97 -7.31
CA VAL A 14 -6.21 6.44 -7.03
C VAL A 14 -7.19 5.40 -7.55
N ASP A 15 -8.15 5.00 -6.73
CA ASP A 15 -9.15 3.95 -7.00
C ASP A 15 -8.56 2.58 -7.43
N ALA A 16 -7.28 2.33 -7.11
CA ALA A 16 -6.63 1.08 -7.43
C ALA A 16 -7.13 -0.06 -6.53
N ASP A 17 -7.40 -1.22 -7.11
CA ASP A 17 -7.60 -2.46 -6.37
C ASP A 17 -6.24 -3.04 -5.95
N LEU A 18 -5.90 -2.85 -4.67
CA LEU A 18 -4.75 -3.46 -4.01
C LEU A 18 -5.20 -4.51 -2.98
N SER A 19 -6.42 -5.03 -3.13
CA SER A 19 -6.96 -6.02 -2.21
C SER A 19 -6.11 -7.30 -2.25
N GLY A 20 -5.74 -7.80 -1.07
CA GLY A 20 -4.85 -8.95 -0.94
C GLY A 20 -3.44 -8.76 -1.54
N ALA A 21 -3.05 -7.54 -1.93
CA ALA A 21 -1.73 -7.30 -2.49
C ALA A 21 -0.62 -7.54 -1.45
N ASN A 22 0.50 -8.10 -1.89
CA ASN A 22 1.70 -8.18 -1.06
C ASN A 22 2.50 -6.89 -1.21
N LEU A 23 2.41 -6.01 -0.22
CA LEU A 23 3.12 -4.73 -0.11
C LEU A 23 4.26 -4.78 0.93
N THR A 24 4.64 -5.95 1.44
CA THR A 24 5.75 -6.10 2.39
C THR A 24 7.01 -5.41 1.86
N GLY A 25 7.61 -4.51 2.66
CA GLY A 25 8.78 -3.73 2.28
C GLY A 25 8.57 -2.66 1.21
N ALA A 26 7.34 -2.47 0.69
CA ALA A 26 7.08 -1.51 -0.37
C ALA A 26 7.24 -0.07 0.13
N ASN A 27 7.73 0.81 -0.75
CA ASN A 27 7.84 2.24 -0.48
C ASN A 27 6.74 3.01 -1.22
N LEU A 28 5.68 3.40 -0.51
CA LEU A 28 4.58 4.24 -1.01
C LEU A 28 4.74 5.71 -0.62
N THR A 29 5.94 6.18 -0.29
CA THR A 29 6.17 7.59 0.07
C THR A 29 5.60 8.52 -1.00
N LYS A 30 4.74 9.47 -0.60
CA LYS A 30 4.01 10.41 -1.49
C LYS A 30 3.08 9.76 -2.55
N ALA A 31 2.82 8.46 -2.48
CA ALA A 31 1.85 7.83 -3.38
C ALA A 31 0.44 8.40 -3.16
N LYS A 32 -0.35 8.49 -4.23
CA LYS A 32 -1.75 8.92 -4.17
C LYS A 32 -2.65 7.69 -4.06
N LEU A 33 -3.17 7.43 -2.86
CA LEU A 33 -4.01 6.27 -2.52
C LEU A 33 -5.50 6.63 -2.32
N GLY A 34 -5.95 7.79 -2.80
CA GLY A 34 -7.36 8.18 -2.65
C GLY A 34 -8.28 7.14 -3.27
N GLY A 35 -9.17 6.54 -2.48
CA GLY A 35 -10.09 5.50 -2.94
C GLY A 35 -9.46 4.13 -3.22
N ALA A 36 -8.15 3.94 -2.98
CA ALA A 36 -7.51 2.64 -3.16
C ALA A 36 -8.09 1.60 -2.19
N ASP A 37 -8.41 0.42 -2.70
CA ASP A 37 -8.82 -0.72 -1.87
C ASP A 37 -7.58 -1.43 -1.34
N LEU A 38 -7.31 -1.26 -0.04
CA LEU A 38 -6.21 -1.91 0.68
C LEU A 38 -6.72 -3.07 1.56
N THR A 39 -7.96 -3.52 1.36
CA THR A 39 -8.54 -4.64 2.10
C THR A 39 -7.60 -5.83 2.02
N CYS A 40 -7.23 -6.38 3.16
CA CYS A 40 -6.37 -7.55 3.19
C CYS A 40 -4.95 -7.39 2.60
N ALA A 41 -4.49 -6.16 2.35
CA ALA A 41 -3.15 -5.93 1.87
C ALA A 41 -2.13 -6.35 2.94
N ARG A 42 -1.16 -7.20 2.54
CA ARG A 42 -0.10 -7.66 3.43
C ARG A 42 1.00 -6.62 3.50
N THR A 43 1.29 -6.15 4.69
CA THR A 43 2.27 -5.11 4.95
C THR A 43 3.11 -5.50 6.17
N ASP A 44 4.24 -4.83 6.36
CA ASP A 44 5.14 -5.04 7.50
C ASP A 44 5.65 -3.70 8.04
N ASP A 45 6.50 -3.75 9.07
CA ASP A 45 7.06 -2.54 9.68
C ASP A 45 7.96 -1.75 8.72
N LEU A 46 8.50 -2.40 7.69
CA LEU A 46 9.34 -1.79 6.67
C LEU A 46 8.54 -1.06 5.58
N THR A 47 7.25 -1.38 5.43
CA THR A 47 6.36 -0.76 4.45
C THR A 47 6.20 0.72 4.76
N ARG A 48 6.57 1.59 3.82
CA ARG A 48 6.50 3.05 3.98
C ARG A 48 5.21 3.60 3.39
N TRP A 49 4.45 4.33 4.18
CA TRP A 49 3.17 4.92 3.78
C TRP A 49 3.28 6.40 3.44
N PRO A 50 2.40 6.95 2.59
CA PRO A 50 2.25 8.39 2.48
C PRO A 50 1.85 9.00 3.83
N VAL A 51 2.29 10.23 4.09
CA VAL A 51 1.92 10.97 5.31
C VAL A 51 0.40 11.14 5.36
N GLY A 52 -0.20 10.88 6.52
CA GLY A 52 -1.64 11.05 6.74
C GLY A 52 -2.52 9.89 6.23
N VAL A 53 -1.92 8.82 5.68
CA VAL A 53 -2.65 7.60 5.30
C VAL A 53 -2.55 6.58 6.44
N ALA A 54 -3.70 6.02 6.84
CA ALA A 54 -3.75 4.95 7.83
C ALA A 54 -3.20 3.64 7.25
N ARG A 55 -2.47 2.88 8.06
CA ARG A 55 -2.05 1.53 7.68
C ARG A 55 -3.29 0.62 7.60
N PRO A 56 -3.41 -0.24 6.57
CA PRO A 56 -4.50 -1.18 6.49
C PRO A 56 -4.42 -2.19 7.65
N ALA A 57 -5.57 -2.58 8.16
CA ALA A 57 -5.67 -3.62 9.15
C ALA A 57 -5.35 -5.00 8.53
N PRO A 58 -4.83 -5.96 9.32
CA PRO A 58 -4.76 -7.36 8.90
C PRO A 58 -6.14 -7.89 8.49
N CYS A 59 -6.19 -8.91 7.62
CA CYS A 59 -7.39 -9.71 7.49
C CYS A 59 -7.54 -10.57 8.75
N ASP A 60 -8.73 -10.58 9.32
CA ASP A 60 -9.17 -11.63 10.24
C ASP A 60 -10.02 -12.66 9.48
#